data_AF-A0A536C5E0-F1
#
_entry.id   AF-A0A536C5E0-F1
#
_cell.length_a   1.000
_cell.length_b   1.000
_cell.length_c   1.000
_cell.angle_alpha   90.00
_cell.angle_beta   90.00
_cell.angle_gamma   90.00
#
_symmetry.space_group_name_H-M   'P 1'
#
loop_
_entity.id
_entity.type
_entity.pdbx_description
1 polymer ?
#
loop_
_entity_poly.entity_id
_entity_poly.type
_entity_poly.pdbx_seq_one_letter_code
_entity_poly.pdbx_strand_id
1 'polypeptide(L)'
;MSEERQGPDERDAPRDERAAGSDQAASGEGHRREERRAEREARRAERDAERAARHAEHAARRAEHQSHRFEFKSGSGRFTLDGTEFDPGQFARAFVGDFVGDVGGESYTDTAEERFTFDHTPRLHVRNVSGETSITAGGAPGEIRVVARKRVSAGGEDRAKRLLKNLEIRMEKHGDELLIEPHLYEQERGWIDLFRGKRFRVDFEITVPAECAIDAQTVSGELSVEGVRGPLEIQTVSGDVRLEDLQGPMRLKSVSGDVDCRRYVGHFEGNTVSGDVTISAARLRSSLLHTVSGDVQIEGRLDPRKEHRFKTISGDIDLALVEPDATIEYRTASGDVECELPARMVRHGRHEFSIVIGGGHGGVGVKTVSGDLTVRGTSVAAPDDAQPEEAAPEEASAADAERTQPMDMSSREEVRSVLERLARGELGVDDAAAALDSARRGR
;
A
#
# COMPACT_ATOMS: atom_id res chain seq x y z
N MET A 1 -37.44 40.40 -107.51
CA MET A 1 -38.30 41.33 -106.78
C MET A 1 -37.86 41.22 -105.33
N SER A 2 -36.88 42.04 -104.94
CA SER A 2 -37.09 43.40 -104.40
C SER A 2 -37.20 43.29 -102.88
N GLU A 3 -36.14 43.66 -102.17
CA GLU A 3 -36.09 44.88 -101.32
C GLU A 3 -36.45 44.49 -99.87
N GLU A 4 -35.87 44.98 -98.77
CA GLU A 4 -34.90 46.03 -98.46
C GLU A 4 -34.53 45.81 -96.96
N ARG A 5 -33.26 45.94 -96.53
CA ARG A 5 -32.66 47.09 -95.77
C ARG A 5 -33.34 47.38 -94.41
N GLN A 6 -32.70 47.64 -93.26
CA GLN A 6 -31.38 48.14 -92.76
C GLN A 6 -31.18 47.51 -91.34
N GLY A 7 -29.99 47.17 -90.79
CA GLY A 7 -28.86 48.02 -90.31
C GLY A 7 -29.15 48.69 -88.95
N PRO A 8 -28.19 48.99 -88.02
CA PRO A 8 -26.75 48.64 -87.94
C PRO A 8 -26.19 48.34 -86.49
N ASP A 9 -24.89 48.03 -86.44
CA ASP A 9 -23.82 48.41 -85.47
C ASP A 9 -23.67 47.91 -84.00
N GLU A 10 -22.41 47.49 -83.76
CA GLU A 10 -21.49 47.79 -82.65
C GLU A 10 -21.51 47.11 -81.25
N ARG A 11 -20.37 46.42 -81.01
CA ARG A 11 -19.44 46.45 -79.85
C ARG A 11 -19.68 45.57 -78.59
N ASP A 12 -18.57 44.90 -78.27
CA ASP A 12 -18.00 44.54 -76.96
C ASP A 12 -18.60 43.40 -76.10
N ALA A 13 -17.69 42.51 -75.66
CA ALA A 13 -17.82 41.44 -74.66
C ALA A 13 -17.99 42.01 -73.22
N PRO A 14 -17.90 41.25 -72.09
CA PRO A 14 -17.89 39.78 -71.81
C PRO A 14 -18.83 39.36 -70.63
N ARG A 15 -18.89 38.06 -70.25
CA ARG A 15 -18.66 37.51 -68.87
C ARG A 15 -19.43 36.24 -68.51
N ASP A 16 -18.64 35.32 -67.95
CA ASP A 16 -18.90 34.28 -66.94
C ASP A 16 -20.24 34.30 -66.19
N GLU A 17 -21.03 33.24 -66.38
CA GLU A 17 -22.18 32.91 -65.50
C GLU A 17 -22.27 31.41 -65.15
N ARG A 18 -21.15 30.68 -65.13
CA ARG A 18 -21.13 29.24 -64.77
C ARG A 18 -20.22 28.89 -63.59
N ALA A 19 -20.10 29.78 -62.60
CA ALA A 19 -19.30 29.53 -61.39
C ALA A 19 -20.02 29.80 -60.05
N ALA A 20 -21.34 30.06 -60.05
CA ALA A 20 -22.07 30.41 -58.81
C ALA A 20 -22.82 29.23 -58.13
N GLY A 21 -22.91 28.06 -58.77
CA GLY A 21 -23.69 26.92 -58.26
C GLY A 21 -22.92 25.91 -57.39
N SER A 22 -21.58 25.88 -57.47
CA SER A 22 -20.75 24.89 -56.76
C SER A 22 -20.27 25.35 -55.38
N ASP A 23 -20.23 26.67 -55.11
CA ASP A 23 -19.77 27.22 -53.82
C ASP A 23 -20.85 27.21 -52.72
N GLN A 24 -22.14 27.18 -53.08
CA GLN A 24 -23.23 27.07 -52.09
C GLN A 24 -23.40 25.64 -51.55
N ALA A 25 -23.00 24.62 -52.30
CA ALA A 25 -23.05 23.22 -51.82
C ALA A 25 -21.86 22.89 -50.90
N ALA A 26 -20.68 23.41 -51.19
CA ALA A 26 -19.47 23.21 -50.38
C ALA A 26 -19.54 23.93 -49.01
N SER A 27 -20.15 25.11 -48.95
CA SER A 27 -20.35 25.85 -47.69
C SER A 27 -21.38 25.19 -46.76
N GLY A 28 -22.41 24.54 -47.30
CA GLY A 28 -23.40 23.78 -46.53
C GLY A 28 -22.88 22.48 -45.92
N GLU A 29 -21.92 21.80 -46.58
CA GLU A 29 -21.28 20.60 -46.02
C GLU A 29 -20.23 20.92 -44.94
N GLY A 30 -19.52 22.04 -45.06
CA GLY A 30 -18.62 22.55 -44.02
C GLY A 30 -19.37 22.86 -42.74
N HIS A 31 -20.48 23.59 -42.85
CA HIS A 31 -21.33 23.94 -41.71
C HIS A 31 -21.88 22.70 -40.98
N ARG A 32 -22.35 21.69 -41.73
CA ARG A 32 -22.85 20.43 -41.16
C ARG A 32 -21.76 19.58 -40.50
N ARG A 33 -20.49 19.71 -40.91
CA ARG A 33 -19.35 19.02 -40.27
C ARG A 33 -18.96 19.69 -38.96
N GLU A 34 -18.95 21.02 -38.92
CA GLU A 34 -18.71 21.79 -37.70
C GLU A 34 -19.82 21.59 -36.68
N GLU A 35 -21.08 21.55 -37.13
CA GLU A 35 -22.23 21.30 -36.26
C GLU A 35 -22.18 19.89 -35.64
N ARG A 36 -21.82 18.86 -36.41
CA ARG A 36 -21.61 17.49 -35.89
C ARG A 36 -20.40 17.40 -34.97
N ARG A 37 -19.37 18.22 -35.17
CA ARG A 37 -18.19 18.28 -34.30
C ARG A 37 -18.55 18.94 -32.96
N ALA A 38 -19.26 20.07 -33.00
CA ALA A 38 -19.77 20.75 -31.83
C ALA A 38 -20.74 19.86 -31.04
N GLU A 39 -21.62 19.11 -31.72
CA GLU A 39 -22.53 18.16 -31.07
C GLU A 39 -21.76 17.00 -30.41
N ARG A 40 -20.69 16.51 -31.03
CA ARG A 40 -19.82 15.47 -30.44
C ARG A 40 -19.03 15.98 -29.25
N GLU A 41 -18.53 17.21 -29.31
CA GLU A 41 -17.80 17.87 -28.22
C GLU A 41 -18.76 18.17 -27.05
N ALA A 42 -19.99 18.64 -27.33
CA ALA A 42 -21.03 18.84 -26.32
C ALA A 42 -21.43 17.52 -25.64
N ARG A 43 -21.66 16.45 -26.41
CA ARG A 43 -21.93 15.11 -25.84
C ARG A 43 -20.74 14.54 -25.07
N ARG A 44 -19.51 14.94 -25.39
CA ARG A 44 -18.31 14.54 -24.63
C ARG A 44 -18.23 15.30 -23.32
N ALA A 45 -18.41 16.62 -23.35
CA ALA A 45 -18.47 17.46 -22.15
C ALA A 45 -19.61 17.07 -21.21
N GLU A 46 -20.78 16.70 -21.75
CA GLU A 46 -21.92 16.21 -20.98
C GLU A 46 -21.59 14.87 -20.29
N ARG A 47 -20.95 13.93 -21.01
CA ARG A 47 -20.44 12.68 -20.41
C ARG A 47 -19.36 12.93 -19.37
N ASP A 48 -18.45 13.87 -19.60
CA ASP A 48 -17.37 14.22 -18.66
C ASP A 48 -17.94 14.89 -17.38
N ALA A 49 -18.99 15.71 -17.51
CA ALA A 49 -19.71 16.29 -16.38
C ALA A 49 -20.51 15.24 -15.61
N GLU A 50 -21.18 14.31 -16.31
CA GLU A 50 -21.88 13.19 -15.68
C GLU A 50 -20.90 12.24 -14.97
N ARG A 51 -19.70 12.03 -15.52
CA ARG A 51 -18.60 11.29 -14.89
C ARG A 51 -18.10 11.97 -13.63
N ALA A 52 -17.82 13.28 -13.68
CA ALA A 52 -17.41 14.05 -12.51
C ALA A 52 -18.49 14.03 -11.41
N ALA A 53 -19.76 14.09 -11.79
CA ALA A 53 -20.88 14.00 -10.85
C ALA A 53 -20.99 12.61 -10.21
N ARG A 54 -20.80 11.52 -10.97
CA ARG A 54 -20.76 10.16 -10.42
C ARG A 54 -19.57 9.96 -9.49
N HIS A 55 -18.37 10.42 -9.86
CA HIS A 55 -17.20 10.35 -8.97
C HIS A 55 -17.40 11.15 -7.69
N ALA A 56 -18.01 12.34 -7.77
CA ALA A 56 -18.35 13.13 -6.58
C ALA A 56 -19.44 12.46 -5.72
N GLU A 57 -20.42 11.80 -6.33
CA GLU A 57 -21.47 11.04 -5.63
C GLU A 57 -20.89 9.78 -4.97
N HIS A 58 -20.00 9.04 -5.65
CA HIS A 58 -19.30 7.90 -5.09
C HIS A 58 -18.35 8.32 -3.96
N ALA A 59 -17.61 9.42 -4.11
CA ALA A 59 -16.81 10.01 -3.05
C ALA A 59 -17.66 10.45 -1.85
N ALA A 60 -18.85 11.04 -2.09
CA ALA A 60 -19.79 11.41 -1.04
C ALA A 60 -20.41 10.18 -0.34
N ARG A 61 -20.76 9.13 -1.09
CA ARG A 61 -21.21 7.84 -0.53
C ARG A 61 -20.09 7.14 0.24
N ARG A 62 -18.82 7.26 -0.17
CA ARG A 62 -17.66 6.76 0.57
C ARG A 62 -17.49 7.49 1.91
N ALA A 63 -17.65 8.82 1.93
CA ALA A 63 -17.69 9.60 3.18
C ALA A 63 -18.90 9.24 4.07
N GLU A 64 -20.04 8.91 3.48
CA GLU A 64 -21.23 8.45 4.20
C GLU A 64 -21.03 7.01 4.76
N HIS A 65 -20.39 6.11 4.01
CA HIS A 65 -20.00 4.78 4.48
C HIS A 65 -18.92 4.81 5.58
N GLN A 66 -18.00 5.78 5.58
CA GLN A 66 -17.10 6.04 6.71
C GLN A 66 -17.88 6.40 7.99
N SER A 67 -19.04 7.06 7.87
CA SER A 67 -19.89 7.41 9.02
C SER A 67 -20.78 6.25 9.49
N HIS A 68 -21.05 5.28 8.62
CA HIS A 68 -21.74 4.03 8.97
C HIS A 68 -20.71 2.94 9.32
N ARG A 69 -20.19 3.04 10.55
CA ARG A 69 -19.44 1.98 11.22
C ARG A 69 -20.18 0.64 11.09
N PHE A 70 -19.75 -0.19 10.14
CA PHE A 70 -20.36 -1.48 9.87
C PHE A 70 -20.17 -2.40 11.09
N GLU A 71 -21.30 -2.84 11.65
CA GLU A 71 -21.36 -3.80 12.74
C GLU A 71 -21.06 -5.19 12.18
N PHE A 72 -19.81 -5.63 12.28
CA PHE A 72 -19.40 -6.97 11.87
C PHE A 72 -19.87 -7.99 12.91
N LYS A 73 -20.82 -8.85 12.55
CA LYS A 73 -21.18 -10.02 13.35
C LYS A 73 -20.08 -11.07 13.21
N SER A 74 -19.37 -11.33 14.31
CA SER A 74 -18.26 -12.28 14.39
C SER A 74 -18.67 -13.71 13.98
N GLY A 75 -18.14 -14.19 12.85
CA GLY A 75 -18.09 -15.61 12.51
C GLY A 75 -16.70 -16.17 12.81
N SER A 76 -16.60 -17.17 13.67
CA SER A 76 -15.34 -17.76 14.16
C SER A 76 -14.69 -18.75 13.18
N GLY A 77 -14.33 -18.30 11.97
CA GLY A 77 -13.66 -19.13 10.96
C GLY A 77 -12.19 -18.76 10.76
N ARG A 78 -11.30 -19.76 10.65
CA ARG A 78 -9.94 -19.56 10.08
C ARG A 78 -10.08 -19.28 8.59
N PHE A 79 -9.58 -18.13 8.13
CA PHE A 79 -9.54 -17.80 6.71
C PHE A 79 -8.10 -17.89 6.20
N THR A 80 -7.89 -18.77 5.23
CA THR A 80 -6.65 -18.83 4.44
C THR A 80 -6.88 -18.00 3.19
N LEU A 81 -6.05 -16.99 2.97
CA LEU A 81 -6.07 -16.19 1.74
C LEU A 81 -4.74 -16.42 1.01
N ASP A 82 -4.81 -17.22 -0.06
CA ASP A 82 -3.73 -17.42 -1.05
C ASP A 82 -2.35 -17.79 -0.48
N GLY A 83 -2.30 -18.73 0.48
CA GLY A 83 -1.06 -19.26 1.06
C GLY A 83 -0.47 -18.44 2.21
N THR A 84 -1.00 -17.23 2.45
CA THR A 84 -0.73 -16.46 3.67
C THR A 84 -1.68 -16.92 4.78
N GLU A 85 -1.10 -17.48 5.84
CA GLU A 85 -1.85 -17.91 7.02
C GLU A 85 -2.10 -16.69 7.92
N PHE A 86 -3.35 -16.26 7.97
CA PHE A 86 -3.84 -15.35 8.99
C PHE A 86 -4.19 -16.22 10.20
N ASP A 87 -3.43 -16.16 11.29
CA ASP A 87 -3.79 -16.82 12.56
C ASP A 87 -4.84 -15.97 13.29
N PRO A 88 -6.15 -16.27 13.16
CA PRO A 88 -7.16 -15.48 13.82
C PRO A 88 -7.18 -15.78 15.33
N GLY A 89 -6.49 -16.81 15.83
CA GLY A 89 -6.48 -17.19 17.24
C GLY A 89 -5.71 -16.21 18.13
N GLN A 90 -4.62 -15.62 17.62
CA GLN A 90 -3.91 -14.52 18.29
C GLN A 90 -4.65 -13.18 18.14
N PHE A 91 -5.24 -12.91 16.97
CA PHE A 91 -5.86 -11.62 16.65
C PHE A 91 -7.34 -11.49 17.11
N ALA A 92 -8.15 -12.57 17.10
CA ALA A 92 -9.57 -12.52 17.45
C ALA A 92 -9.85 -12.43 18.96
N ARG A 93 -8.87 -12.71 19.83
CA ARG A 93 -9.02 -12.49 21.28
C ARG A 93 -9.11 -11.00 21.66
N ALA A 94 -8.76 -10.10 20.75
CA ALA A 94 -8.84 -8.65 20.91
C ALA A 94 -10.11 -8.03 20.30
N PHE A 95 -10.91 -8.77 19.53
CA PHE A 95 -11.99 -8.20 18.72
C PHE A 95 -13.39 -8.17 19.38
N VAL A 96 -13.45 -8.19 20.72
CA VAL A 96 -14.73 -8.06 21.44
C VAL A 96 -14.75 -6.79 22.28
N GLY A 97 -15.53 -5.81 21.80
CA GLY A 97 -16.33 -4.90 22.60
C GLY A 97 -15.59 -3.81 23.40
N ASP A 98 -15.32 -2.68 22.73
CA ASP A 98 -15.71 -1.32 23.14
C ASP A 98 -14.70 -0.29 22.63
N PHE A 99 -14.92 0.20 21.41
CA PHE A 99 -14.07 1.20 20.79
C PHE A 99 -14.64 2.62 21.00
N VAL A 100 -13.81 3.44 21.67
CA VAL A 100 -13.80 4.91 21.81
C VAL A 100 -15.05 5.54 22.42
N GLY A 101 -14.92 5.92 23.69
CA GLY A 101 -15.73 6.96 24.32
C GLY A 101 -14.79 7.90 25.07
N ASP A 102 -14.76 9.16 24.65
CA ASP A 102 -14.06 10.24 25.34
C ASP A 102 -14.66 10.39 26.74
N VAL A 103 -13.87 10.12 27.79
CA VAL A 103 -14.32 10.27 29.17
C VAL A 103 -13.66 11.52 29.72
N GLY A 104 -14.44 12.61 29.76
CA GLY A 104 -14.09 13.85 30.43
C GLY A 104 -13.67 13.59 31.87
N GLY A 105 -12.37 13.75 32.12
CA GLY A 105 -11.72 13.56 33.41
C GLY A 105 -10.38 14.28 33.42
N GLU A 106 -9.85 14.54 34.61
CA GLU A 106 -8.55 15.19 34.77
C GLU A 106 -7.44 14.27 34.22
N SER A 107 -6.57 14.83 33.38
CA SER A 107 -5.48 14.08 32.72
C SER A 107 -4.14 14.40 33.37
N TYR A 108 -3.35 13.38 33.64
CA TYR A 108 -1.97 13.52 34.14
C TYR A 108 -1.00 13.00 33.08
N THR A 109 0.09 13.75 32.89
CA THR A 109 1.14 13.41 31.91
C THR A 109 2.47 13.18 32.63
N ASP A 110 3.18 12.13 32.26
CA ASP A 110 4.56 11.83 32.66
C ASP A 110 5.41 11.56 31.42
N THR A 111 6.67 11.97 31.41
CA THR A 111 7.57 11.81 30.26
C THR A 111 8.82 11.07 30.68
N ALA A 112 9.10 9.96 30.00
CA ALA A 112 10.35 9.22 30.11
C ALA A 112 11.18 9.45 28.84
N GLU A 113 12.47 9.76 28.99
CA GLU A 113 13.42 9.84 27.88
C GLU A 113 14.59 8.91 28.16
N GLU A 114 14.90 8.03 27.20
CA GLU A 114 16.04 7.13 27.25
C GLU A 114 16.80 7.12 25.92
N ARG A 115 18.10 6.81 25.98
CA ARG A 115 18.97 6.68 24.82
C ARG A 115 19.73 5.37 24.90
N PHE A 116 19.75 4.67 23.77
CA PHE A 116 20.41 3.39 23.61
C PHE A 116 21.46 3.48 22.52
N THR A 117 22.63 2.93 22.79
CA THR A 117 23.74 2.82 21.83
C THR A 117 23.96 1.36 21.48
N PHE A 118 24.30 1.09 20.22
CA PHE A 118 24.44 -0.24 19.64
C PHE A 118 25.76 -0.34 18.89
N ASP A 119 26.36 -1.53 18.89
CA ASP A 119 27.62 -1.78 18.20
C ASP A 119 27.40 -1.99 16.69
N HIS A 120 26.20 -2.46 16.31
CA HIS A 120 25.78 -2.67 14.93
C HIS A 120 24.46 -1.95 14.63
N THR A 121 24.00 -2.07 13.38
CA THR A 121 22.72 -1.49 12.93
C THR A 121 21.58 -2.06 13.77
N PRO A 122 20.85 -1.22 14.53
CA PRO A 122 19.88 -1.71 15.48
C PRO A 122 18.59 -2.16 14.81
N ARG A 123 17.87 -3.06 15.50
CA ARG A 123 16.51 -3.47 15.19
C ARG A 123 15.56 -2.99 16.30
N LEU A 124 14.59 -2.18 15.91
CA LEU A 124 13.57 -1.66 16.82
C LEU A 124 12.32 -2.54 16.75
N HIS A 125 11.92 -3.07 17.90
CA HIS A 125 10.60 -3.68 18.10
C HIS A 125 9.78 -2.77 19.01
N VAL A 126 8.77 -2.11 18.46
CA VAL A 126 7.87 -1.24 19.23
C VAL A 126 6.45 -1.79 19.20
N ARG A 127 5.88 -1.93 20.39
CA ARG A 127 4.47 -2.28 20.56
C ARG A 127 3.76 -1.15 21.28
N ASN A 128 2.66 -0.68 20.69
CA ASN A 128 1.78 0.27 21.33
C ASN A 128 0.33 -0.19 21.28
N VAL A 129 -0.41 0.16 22.33
CA VAL A 129 -1.83 -0.15 22.45
C VAL A 129 -2.67 1.05 22.03
N SER A 130 -2.29 2.24 22.52
CA SER A 130 -3.08 3.46 22.44
C SER A 130 -2.13 4.65 22.55
N GLY A 131 -2.29 5.61 21.64
CA GLY A 131 -1.40 6.77 21.53
C GLY A 131 -0.65 6.78 20.20
N GLU A 132 -0.04 7.91 19.90
CA GLU A 132 0.72 8.07 18.67
C GLU A 132 2.08 7.38 18.81
N THR A 133 2.53 6.69 17.77
CA THR A 133 3.89 6.16 17.67
C THR A 133 4.55 6.82 16.49
N SER A 134 5.46 7.75 16.74
CA SER A 134 6.22 8.45 15.70
C SER A 134 7.65 7.95 15.69
N ILE A 135 8.10 7.44 14.55
CA ILE A 135 9.45 6.93 14.32
C ILE A 135 10.09 7.75 13.21
N THR A 136 11.15 8.48 13.52
CA THR A 136 11.83 9.36 12.56
C THR A 136 13.30 8.99 12.44
N ALA A 137 13.80 8.88 11.22
CA ALA A 137 15.22 8.77 10.97
C ALA A 137 15.94 10.10 11.27
N GLY A 138 17.02 10.04 12.04
CA GLY A 138 17.80 11.24 12.39
C GLY A 138 18.83 11.04 13.50
N GLY A 139 18.91 9.84 14.07
CA GLY A 139 19.89 9.49 15.09
C GLY A 139 21.30 9.31 14.51
N ALA A 140 22.31 9.41 15.37
CA ALA A 140 23.66 8.98 15.01
C ALA A 140 23.66 7.48 14.64
N PRO A 141 24.61 7.00 13.83
CA PRO A 141 24.74 5.57 13.56
C PRO A 141 24.81 4.77 14.86
N GLY A 142 23.95 3.75 15.00
CA GLY A 142 23.89 2.93 16.20
C GLY A 142 23.28 3.61 17.43
N GLU A 143 22.56 4.72 17.29
CA GLU A 143 21.85 5.36 18.41
C GLU A 143 20.34 5.36 18.20
N ILE A 144 19.58 4.88 19.19
CA ILE A 144 18.13 5.06 19.26
C ILE A 144 17.79 5.93 20.47
N ARG A 145 17.04 7.01 20.23
CA ARG A 145 16.46 7.85 21.28
C ARG A 145 14.97 7.58 21.38
N VAL A 146 14.48 7.38 22.59
CA VAL A 146 13.07 7.11 22.88
C VAL A 146 12.56 8.17 23.84
N VAL A 147 11.52 8.88 23.45
CA VAL A 147 10.74 9.75 24.33
C VAL A 147 9.33 9.19 24.41
N ALA A 148 8.87 8.90 25.60
CA ALA A 148 7.56 8.32 25.83
C ALA A 148 6.75 9.18 26.79
N ARG A 149 5.61 9.67 26.32
CA ARG A 149 4.68 10.51 27.07
C ARG A 149 3.47 9.68 27.48
N LYS A 150 3.38 9.38 28.76
CA LYS A 150 2.28 8.65 29.36
C LYS A 150 1.18 9.62 29.73
N ARG A 151 -0.04 9.41 29.25
CA ARG A 151 -1.25 10.14 29.64
C ARG A 151 -2.28 9.19 30.21
N VAL A 152 -2.81 9.51 31.39
CA VAL A 152 -3.86 8.72 32.05
C VAL A 152 -5.03 9.63 32.41
N SER A 153 -6.25 9.17 32.08
CA SER A 153 -7.49 9.87 32.43
C SER A 153 -8.33 9.02 33.37
N ALA A 154 -8.76 9.60 34.49
CA ALA A 154 -9.66 8.94 35.44
C ALA A 154 -10.59 9.96 36.12
N GLY A 155 -11.73 9.49 36.63
CA GLY A 155 -12.68 10.30 37.41
C GLY A 155 -12.19 10.62 38.84
N GLY A 156 -10.98 11.18 38.96
CA GLY A 156 -10.39 11.66 40.21
C GLY A 156 -8.85 11.62 40.21
N GLU A 157 -8.22 12.71 40.67
CA GLU A 157 -6.76 12.91 40.76
C GLU A 157 -6.00 11.73 41.39
N ASP A 158 -6.43 11.26 42.57
CA ASP A 158 -5.76 10.14 43.26
C ASP A 158 -5.80 8.84 42.47
N ARG A 159 -6.88 8.63 41.70
CA ARG A 159 -7.04 7.44 40.87
C ARG A 159 -6.18 7.52 39.61
N ALA A 160 -6.11 8.70 38.98
CA ALA A 160 -5.25 8.94 37.84
C ALA A 160 -3.77 8.78 38.20
N LYS A 161 -3.33 9.33 39.34
CA LYS A 161 -1.95 9.19 39.84
C LYS A 161 -1.56 7.75 40.16
N ARG A 162 -2.46 6.94 40.74
CA ARG A 162 -2.19 5.51 40.99
C ARG A 162 -2.06 4.71 39.70
N LEU A 163 -2.97 4.94 38.74
CA LEU A 163 -2.91 4.29 37.43
C LEU A 163 -1.64 4.67 36.65
N LEU A 164 -1.21 5.94 36.73
CA LEU A 164 0.03 6.41 36.11
C LEU A 164 1.27 5.75 36.73
N LYS A 165 1.29 5.57 38.06
CA LYS A 165 2.38 4.85 38.74
C LYS A 165 2.48 3.39 38.35
N ASN A 166 1.36 2.77 37.97
CA ASN A 166 1.32 1.37 37.58
C ASN A 166 1.64 1.16 36.08
N LEU A 167 1.65 2.24 35.28
CA LEU A 167 2.01 2.22 33.87
C LEU A 167 3.52 2.45 33.71
N GLU A 168 4.25 1.36 33.53
CA GLU A 168 5.66 1.36 33.22
C GLU A 168 5.87 1.15 31.72
N ILE A 169 6.98 1.65 31.20
CA ILE A 169 7.36 1.40 29.81
C ILE A 169 8.57 0.50 29.87
N ARG A 170 8.40 -0.73 29.43
CA ARG A 170 9.47 -1.71 29.38
C ARG A 170 10.32 -1.42 28.15
N MET A 171 11.56 -1.02 28.38
CA MET A 171 12.56 -0.83 27.34
C MET A 171 13.68 -1.83 27.59
N GLU A 172 13.76 -2.88 26.78
CA GLU A 172 14.78 -3.93 26.93
C GLU A 172 15.69 -3.97 25.71
N LYS A 173 16.99 -3.80 25.97
CA LYS A 173 18.04 -3.98 24.98
C LYS A 173 18.62 -5.39 25.07
N HIS A 174 18.58 -6.14 23.98
CA HIS A 174 19.21 -7.46 23.84
C HIS A 174 20.12 -7.46 22.61
N GLY A 175 21.44 -7.30 22.82
CA GLY A 175 22.38 -7.15 21.71
C GLY A 175 22.06 -5.91 20.87
N ASP A 176 21.72 -6.12 19.60
CA ASP A 176 21.34 -5.08 18.64
C ASP A 176 19.81 -4.85 18.54
N GLU A 177 19.04 -5.53 19.37
CA GLU A 177 17.58 -5.41 19.40
C GLU A 177 17.13 -4.53 20.57
N LEU A 178 16.16 -3.66 20.32
CA LEU A 178 15.46 -2.86 21.33
C LEU A 178 13.97 -3.16 21.31
N LEU A 179 13.47 -3.72 22.41
CA LEU A 179 12.04 -3.93 22.63
C LEU A 179 11.46 -2.80 23.46
N ILE A 180 10.41 -2.15 22.96
CA ILE A 180 9.66 -1.10 23.64
C ILE A 180 8.19 -1.53 23.71
N GLU A 181 7.67 -1.72 24.93
CA GLU A 181 6.25 -2.01 25.13
C GLU A 181 5.72 -1.43 26.46
N PRO A 182 4.47 -0.94 26.51
CA PRO A 182 3.85 -0.54 27.76
C PRO A 182 3.47 -1.76 28.62
N HIS A 183 3.71 -1.67 29.93
CA HIS A 183 3.45 -2.73 30.91
C HIS A 183 2.68 -2.20 32.14
N LEU A 184 1.73 -3.00 32.67
CA LEU A 184 0.98 -2.67 33.90
C LEU A 184 1.40 -3.59 35.05
N TYR A 185 2.01 -3.03 36.10
CA TYR A 185 2.66 -3.82 37.17
C TYR A 185 1.71 -4.53 38.14
N GLU A 186 0.39 -4.24 38.15
CA GLU A 186 -0.46 -4.64 39.29
C GLU A 186 -1.14 -6.02 39.18
N GLN A 187 -1.00 -6.75 38.07
CA GLN A 187 -1.36 -8.17 37.94
C GLN A 187 -0.47 -8.77 36.85
N GLU A 188 -0.25 -10.09 36.83
CA GLU A 188 0.43 -10.84 35.75
C GLU A 188 -0.29 -10.69 34.39
N ARG A 189 -0.33 -9.46 33.86
CA ARG A 189 -1.13 -9.02 32.73
C ARG A 189 -0.18 -8.48 31.68
N GLY A 190 -0.11 -9.18 30.55
CA GLY A 190 0.72 -8.77 29.42
C GLY A 190 0.12 -7.59 28.66
N TRP A 191 0.83 -7.11 27.64
CA TRP A 191 0.36 -6.02 26.76
C TRP A 191 -1.03 -6.29 26.12
N ILE A 192 -1.40 -7.56 25.98
CA ILE A 192 -2.73 -7.98 25.49
C ILE A 192 -3.85 -7.58 26.48
N ASP A 193 -3.59 -7.58 27.78
CA ASP A 193 -4.60 -7.20 28.78
C ASP A 193 -4.81 -5.67 28.86
N LEU A 194 -3.84 -4.88 28.36
CA LEU A 194 -3.95 -3.44 28.23
C LEU A 194 -5.09 -3.04 27.26
N PHE A 195 -5.43 -3.88 26.27
CA PHE A 195 -6.57 -3.65 25.36
C PHE A 195 -7.94 -3.63 26.06
N ARG A 196 -8.07 -4.30 27.21
CA ARG A 196 -9.36 -4.39 27.94
C ARG A 196 -9.63 -3.19 28.85
N GLY A 197 -8.70 -2.25 28.97
CA GLY A 197 -8.74 -1.15 29.94
C GLY A 197 -8.70 0.25 29.30
N LYS A 198 -9.84 0.95 29.30
CA LYS A 198 -10.08 2.24 28.62
C LYS A 198 -9.42 3.51 29.23
N ARG A 199 -8.18 3.51 29.76
CA ARG A 199 -7.73 4.62 30.64
C ARG A 199 -6.31 5.17 30.48
N PHE A 200 -5.51 4.69 29.55
CA PHE A 200 -4.16 5.22 29.33
C PHE A 200 -3.84 5.36 27.84
N ARG A 201 -2.97 6.31 27.54
CA ARG A 201 -2.44 6.64 26.22
C ARG A 201 -0.94 6.83 26.37
N VAL A 202 -0.14 6.25 25.50
CA VAL A 202 1.31 6.40 25.49
C VAL A 202 1.69 6.90 24.12
N ASP A 203 2.13 8.16 24.06
CA ASP A 203 2.66 8.75 22.83
C ASP A 203 4.18 8.49 22.80
N PHE A 204 4.67 7.77 21.79
CA PHE A 204 6.08 7.48 21.57
C PHE A 204 6.64 8.38 20.47
N GLU A 205 7.78 8.99 20.74
CA GLU A 205 8.60 9.72 19.77
C GLU A 205 9.98 9.03 19.77
N ILE A 206 10.28 8.30 18.70
CA ILE A 206 11.45 7.45 18.58
C ILE A 206 12.31 7.97 17.43
N THR A 207 13.55 8.34 17.73
CA THR A 207 14.53 8.70 16.72
C THR A 207 15.47 7.52 16.49
N VAL A 208 15.57 7.06 15.24
CA VAL A 208 16.40 5.92 14.85
C VAL A 208 17.48 6.32 13.84
N PRO A 209 18.53 5.51 13.64
CA PRO A 209 19.40 5.63 12.47
C PRO A 209 18.63 5.29 11.20
N ALA A 210 18.99 5.88 10.06
CA ALA A 210 18.28 5.67 8.79
C ALA A 210 18.21 4.18 8.37
N GLU A 211 19.27 3.40 8.58
CA GLU A 211 19.35 1.99 8.20
C GLU A 211 18.66 1.02 9.19
N CYS A 212 17.97 1.55 10.20
CA CYS A 212 17.35 0.75 11.26
C CYS A 212 16.27 -0.20 10.69
N ALA A 213 16.27 -1.44 11.16
CA ALA A 213 15.17 -2.37 10.92
C ALA A 213 14.03 -2.08 11.90
N ILE A 214 12.81 -1.90 11.40
CA ILE A 214 11.65 -1.54 12.23
C ILE A 214 10.60 -2.65 12.19
N ASP A 215 10.20 -3.13 13.37
CA ASP A 215 9.00 -3.92 13.61
C ASP A 215 8.08 -3.12 14.53
N ALA A 216 7.04 -2.53 13.94
CA ALA A 216 6.10 -1.66 14.64
C ALA A 216 4.71 -2.29 14.68
N GLN A 217 4.19 -2.48 15.89
CA GLN A 217 2.89 -3.08 16.13
C GLN A 217 2.02 -2.12 16.94
N THR A 218 0.91 -1.69 16.36
CA THR A 218 -0.09 -0.84 17.01
C THR A 218 -1.46 -1.49 16.93
N VAL A 219 -2.36 -1.13 17.84
CA VAL A 219 -3.75 -1.60 17.80
C VAL A 219 -4.73 -0.46 17.63
N SER A 220 -4.71 0.52 18.52
CA SER A 220 -5.63 1.67 18.46
C SER A 220 -4.91 3.01 18.32
N GLY A 221 -3.59 2.99 18.15
CA GLY A 221 -2.74 4.17 18.03
C GLY A 221 -2.36 4.47 16.58
N GLU A 222 -2.25 5.75 16.24
CA GLU A 222 -1.68 6.18 14.96
C GLU A 222 -0.19 5.84 14.92
N LEU A 223 0.30 5.40 13.76
CA LEU A 223 1.71 5.09 13.52
C LEU A 223 2.24 5.98 12.40
N SER A 224 3.29 6.75 12.68
CA SER A 224 4.05 7.49 11.68
C SER A 224 5.49 6.97 11.60
N VAL A 225 5.96 6.70 10.38
CA VAL A 225 7.36 6.32 10.13
C VAL A 225 7.92 7.18 9.01
N GLU A 226 9.05 7.84 9.26
CA GLU A 226 9.66 8.80 8.32
C GLU A 226 11.17 8.58 8.12
N GLY A 227 11.62 8.61 6.86
CA GLY A 227 13.03 8.73 6.49
C GLY A 227 13.89 7.46 6.60
N VAL A 228 13.26 6.32 6.85
CA VAL A 228 13.95 5.03 7.10
C VAL A 228 14.29 4.32 5.79
N ARG A 229 15.48 3.73 5.75
CA ARG A 229 16.07 3.03 4.59
C ARG A 229 16.26 1.52 4.83
N GLY A 230 16.04 1.05 6.05
CA GLY A 230 16.08 -0.36 6.45
C GLY A 230 14.78 -1.14 6.17
N PRO A 231 14.74 -2.44 6.51
CA PRO A 231 13.54 -3.27 6.36
C PRO A 231 12.44 -2.84 7.35
N LEU A 232 11.19 -2.82 6.87
CA LEU A 232 10.02 -2.45 7.67
C LEU A 232 9.01 -3.59 7.76
N GLU A 233 8.60 -3.93 8.98
CA GLU A 233 7.42 -4.74 9.27
C GLU A 233 6.44 -3.92 10.11
N ILE A 234 5.26 -3.67 9.57
CA ILE A 234 4.25 -2.83 10.19
C ILE A 234 2.97 -3.64 10.36
N GLN A 235 2.45 -3.66 11.58
CA GLN A 235 1.19 -4.33 11.92
C GLN A 235 0.28 -3.36 12.67
N THR A 236 -0.91 -3.10 12.14
CA THR A 236 -1.95 -2.26 12.77
C THR A 236 -3.29 -2.99 12.81
N VAL A 237 -4.13 -2.67 13.79
CA VAL A 237 -5.49 -3.23 13.91
C VAL A 237 -6.56 -2.20 13.61
N SER A 238 -6.46 -0.98 14.13
CA SER A 238 -7.49 0.06 14.02
C SER A 238 -6.90 1.48 14.00
N GLY A 239 -5.58 1.62 13.93
CA GLY A 239 -4.90 2.91 13.86
C GLY A 239 -4.45 3.21 12.44
N ASP A 240 -4.58 4.47 12.03
CA ASP A 240 -4.09 4.94 10.74
C ASP A 240 -2.55 4.88 10.69
N VAL A 241 -2.02 4.59 9.51
CA VAL A 241 -0.60 4.41 9.27
C VAL A 241 -0.13 5.43 8.24
N ARG A 242 0.81 6.29 8.65
CA ARG A 242 1.47 7.28 7.79
C ARG A 242 2.93 6.91 7.57
N LEU A 243 3.31 6.75 6.32
CA LEU A 243 4.63 6.28 5.91
C LEU A 243 5.21 7.28 4.94
N GLU A 244 6.32 7.91 5.28
CA GLU A 244 6.87 9.00 4.47
C GLU A 244 8.37 8.82 4.21
N ASP A 245 8.78 9.00 2.96
CA ASP A 245 10.19 8.95 2.57
C ASP A 245 10.89 7.66 3.04
N LEU A 246 10.39 6.52 2.57
CA LEU A 246 10.86 5.20 2.99
C LEU A 246 11.56 4.45 1.86
N GLN A 247 12.60 3.70 2.19
CA GLN A 247 13.31 2.83 1.25
C GLN A 247 13.57 1.46 1.89
N GLY A 248 13.57 0.41 1.07
CA GLY A 248 13.83 -0.96 1.54
C GLY A 248 12.63 -1.89 1.33
N PRO A 249 12.71 -3.15 1.78
CA PRO A 249 11.56 -4.06 1.74
C PRO A 249 10.57 -3.72 2.87
N MET A 250 9.29 -3.62 2.53
CA MET A 250 8.21 -3.30 3.47
C MET A 250 7.12 -4.36 3.45
N ARG A 251 6.81 -4.89 4.64
CA ARG A 251 5.69 -5.78 4.90
C ARG A 251 4.67 -5.05 5.77
N LEU A 252 3.46 -4.85 5.25
CA LEU A 252 2.37 -4.15 5.94
C LEU A 252 1.19 -5.09 6.17
N LYS A 253 0.69 -5.15 7.40
CA LYS A 253 -0.55 -5.83 7.77
C LYS A 253 -1.46 -4.85 8.50
N SER A 254 -2.64 -4.61 7.95
CA SER A 254 -3.69 -3.80 8.59
C SER A 254 -4.98 -4.60 8.68
N VAL A 255 -5.77 -4.37 9.74
CA VAL A 255 -7.13 -4.91 9.83
C VAL A 255 -8.16 -3.81 9.54
N SER A 256 -7.97 -2.64 10.15
CA SER A 256 -8.80 -1.46 10.01
C SER A 256 -7.92 -0.22 10.19
N GLY A 257 -8.27 0.88 9.52
CA GLY A 257 -7.48 2.10 9.49
C GLY A 257 -6.86 2.32 8.11
N ASP A 258 -6.73 3.60 7.75
CA ASP A 258 -6.24 3.99 6.43
C ASP A 258 -4.71 3.97 6.40
N VAL A 259 -4.16 3.64 5.24
CA VAL A 259 -2.72 3.58 5.01
C VAL A 259 -2.37 4.65 3.99
N ASP A 260 -1.63 5.67 4.43
CA ASP A 260 -1.04 6.70 3.56
C ASP A 260 0.47 6.48 3.49
N CYS A 261 0.96 6.13 2.30
CA CYS A 261 2.37 5.94 2.02
C CYS A 261 2.82 6.91 0.94
N ARG A 262 3.84 7.73 1.23
CA ARG A 262 4.37 8.77 0.34
C ARG A 262 5.86 8.59 0.14
N ARG A 263 6.31 8.79 -1.11
CA ARG A 263 7.74 8.73 -1.47
C ARG A 263 8.41 7.42 -1.03
N TYR A 264 7.86 6.30 -1.47
CA TYR A 264 8.38 4.97 -1.14
C TYR A 264 9.21 4.37 -2.28
N VAL A 265 10.34 3.73 -1.97
CA VAL A 265 11.20 3.03 -2.93
C VAL A 265 11.53 1.61 -2.45
N GLY A 266 11.01 0.58 -3.11
CA GLY A 266 11.37 -0.80 -2.72
C GLY A 266 10.36 -1.88 -3.09
N HIS A 267 10.41 -2.97 -2.32
CA HIS A 267 9.53 -4.14 -2.45
C HIS A 267 8.37 -4.03 -1.45
N PHE A 268 7.16 -3.87 -1.94
CA PHE A 268 5.98 -3.69 -1.08
C PHE A 268 5.16 -4.98 -1.01
N GLU A 269 4.91 -5.48 0.21
CA GLU A 269 3.97 -6.55 0.48
C GLU A 269 2.92 -6.07 1.49
N GLY A 270 1.71 -5.79 1.02
CA GLY A 270 0.61 -5.27 1.83
C GLY A 270 -0.55 -6.26 1.94
N ASN A 271 -1.05 -6.47 3.16
CA ASN A 271 -2.30 -7.17 3.43
C ASN A 271 -3.19 -6.29 4.29
N THR A 272 -4.37 -5.93 3.79
CA THR A 272 -5.37 -5.19 4.57
C THR A 272 -6.73 -5.90 4.53
N VAL A 273 -7.54 -5.73 5.57
CA VAL A 273 -8.91 -6.25 5.59
C VAL A 273 -9.90 -5.14 5.28
N SER A 274 -9.78 -4.00 5.95
CA SER A 274 -10.62 -2.82 5.76
C SER A 274 -9.79 -1.55 5.86
N GLY A 275 -10.13 -0.55 5.06
CA GLY A 275 -9.45 0.75 5.04
C GLY A 275 -8.81 1.03 3.69
N ASP A 276 -8.70 2.31 3.36
CA ASP A 276 -8.19 2.74 2.06
C ASP A 276 -6.66 2.73 2.08
N VAL A 277 -6.07 2.30 0.96
CA VAL A 277 -4.61 2.25 0.78
C VAL A 277 -4.23 3.25 -0.28
N THR A 278 -3.59 4.33 0.16
CA THR A 278 -3.05 5.37 -0.72
C THR A 278 -1.54 5.28 -0.74
N ILE A 279 -0.97 5.02 -1.91
CA ILE A 279 0.47 5.03 -2.16
C ILE A 279 0.75 6.13 -3.18
N SER A 280 1.50 7.17 -2.81
CA SER A 280 1.78 8.32 -3.67
C SER A 280 3.27 8.58 -3.87
N ALA A 281 3.61 9.09 -5.05
CA ALA A 281 4.99 9.31 -5.48
C ALA A 281 5.90 8.10 -5.20
N ALA A 282 5.44 6.88 -5.48
CA ALA A 282 6.21 5.67 -5.19
C ALA A 282 7.02 5.18 -6.41
N ARG A 283 8.11 4.49 -6.13
CA ARG A 283 8.86 3.69 -7.10
C ARG A 283 8.87 2.23 -6.62
N LEU A 284 7.93 1.46 -7.13
CA LEU A 284 7.73 0.08 -6.72
C LEU A 284 8.63 -0.84 -7.55
N ARG A 285 9.61 -1.47 -6.91
CA ARG A 285 10.43 -2.53 -7.52
C ARG A 285 9.68 -3.85 -7.60
N SER A 286 8.77 -4.11 -6.69
CA SER A 286 7.76 -5.17 -6.79
C SER A 286 6.65 -4.82 -5.82
N SER A 287 5.41 -5.20 -6.14
CA SER A 287 4.29 -4.94 -5.26
C SER A 287 3.33 -6.11 -5.24
N LEU A 288 3.06 -6.63 -4.06
CA LEU A 288 1.94 -7.52 -3.79
C LEU A 288 1.04 -6.82 -2.78
N LEU A 289 -0.18 -6.47 -3.19
CA LEU A 289 -1.16 -5.89 -2.29
C LEU A 289 -2.45 -6.69 -2.37
N HIS A 290 -2.87 -7.19 -1.23
CA HIS A 290 -4.15 -7.86 -1.06
C HIS A 290 -5.01 -7.05 -0.07
N THR A 291 -6.20 -6.66 -0.50
CA THR A 291 -7.23 -6.05 0.35
C THR A 291 -8.53 -6.85 0.27
N VAL A 292 -9.35 -6.80 1.31
CA VAL A 292 -10.72 -7.34 1.26
C VAL A 292 -11.70 -6.24 0.94
N SER A 293 -11.67 -5.14 1.70
CA SER A 293 -12.55 -3.99 1.52
C SER A 293 -11.75 -2.70 1.61
N GLY A 294 -11.98 -1.78 0.67
CA GLY A 294 -11.33 -0.47 0.66
C GLY A 294 -10.70 -0.17 -0.69
N ASP A 295 -10.62 1.11 -1.01
CA ASP A 295 -10.08 1.58 -2.27
C ASP A 295 -8.55 1.58 -2.25
N VAL A 296 -7.97 1.27 -3.40
CA VAL A 296 -6.52 1.23 -3.58
C VAL A 296 -6.14 2.30 -4.59
N GLN A 297 -5.41 3.30 -4.12
CA GLN A 297 -4.87 4.35 -4.96
C GLN A 297 -3.35 4.22 -5.01
N ILE A 298 -2.81 4.03 -6.21
CA ILE A 298 -1.37 3.92 -6.42
C ILE A 298 -0.94 4.93 -7.47
N GLU A 299 -0.15 5.89 -7.02
CA GLU A 299 0.48 6.90 -7.85
C GLU A 299 2.00 6.73 -7.83
N GLY A 300 2.59 6.43 -8.99
CA GLY A 300 4.02 6.24 -9.07
C GLY A 300 4.53 5.50 -10.31
N ARG A 301 5.79 5.05 -10.23
CA ARG A 301 6.46 4.25 -11.25
C ARG A 301 6.52 2.79 -10.81
N LEU A 302 6.12 1.89 -11.70
CA LEU A 302 6.26 0.44 -11.55
C LEU A 302 7.48 -0.04 -12.33
N ASP A 303 8.26 -0.96 -11.76
CA ASP A 303 9.39 -1.57 -12.47
C ASP A 303 8.87 -2.63 -13.47
N PRO A 304 9.00 -2.43 -14.78
CA PRO A 304 8.47 -3.37 -15.77
C PRO A 304 9.18 -4.74 -15.73
N ARG A 305 10.35 -4.86 -15.09
CA ARG A 305 11.08 -6.14 -15.03
C ARG A 305 10.58 -7.05 -13.91
N LYS A 306 9.64 -6.59 -13.10
CA LYS A 306 9.22 -7.24 -11.86
C LYS A 306 7.70 -7.40 -11.81
N GLU A 307 7.26 -8.31 -10.96
CA GLU A 307 5.83 -8.60 -10.82
C GLU A 307 5.15 -7.58 -9.92
N HIS A 308 4.01 -7.09 -10.39
CA HIS A 308 3.07 -6.25 -9.66
C HIS A 308 1.71 -6.93 -9.63
N ARG A 309 1.17 -7.18 -8.44
CA ARG A 309 -0.09 -7.90 -8.23
C ARG A 309 -0.94 -7.18 -7.20
N PHE A 310 -2.12 -6.76 -7.64
CA PHE A 310 -3.12 -6.07 -6.82
C PHE A 310 -4.38 -6.94 -6.77
N LYS A 311 -4.81 -7.32 -5.57
CA LYS A 311 -6.04 -8.08 -5.36
C LYS A 311 -6.93 -7.36 -4.37
N THR A 312 -8.19 -7.18 -4.75
CA THR A 312 -9.25 -6.72 -3.86
C THR A 312 -10.46 -7.65 -3.99
N ILE A 313 -11.34 -7.67 -2.99
CA ILE A 313 -12.67 -8.28 -3.15
C ILE A 313 -13.64 -7.15 -3.51
N SER A 314 -13.71 -6.15 -2.65
CA SER A 314 -14.60 -4.99 -2.80
C SER A 314 -13.80 -3.71 -2.64
N GLY A 315 -13.84 -2.84 -3.65
CA GLY A 315 -13.11 -1.58 -3.64
C GLY A 315 -12.46 -1.31 -4.98
N ASP A 316 -12.41 -0.03 -5.34
CA ASP A 316 -11.92 0.41 -6.64
C ASP A 316 -10.40 0.51 -6.63
N ILE A 317 -9.78 0.27 -7.78
CA ILE A 317 -8.34 0.36 -7.95
C ILE A 317 -8.04 1.49 -8.92
N ASP A 318 -7.42 2.55 -8.42
CA ASP A 318 -6.97 3.69 -9.19
C ASP A 318 -5.46 3.65 -9.36
N LEU A 319 -4.99 3.41 -10.59
CA LEU A 319 -3.58 3.40 -10.96
C LEU A 319 -3.22 4.68 -11.73
N ALA A 320 -2.42 5.54 -11.10
CA ALA A 320 -1.86 6.75 -11.69
C ALA A 320 -0.36 6.54 -11.98
N LEU A 321 -0.03 6.15 -13.21
CA LEU A 321 1.30 5.65 -13.54
C LEU A 321 2.16 6.68 -14.28
N VAL A 322 3.43 6.78 -13.89
CA VAL A 322 4.44 7.62 -14.57
C VAL A 322 5.07 6.83 -15.71
N GLU A 323 4.87 7.31 -16.95
CA GLU A 323 5.43 6.70 -18.18
C GLU A 323 5.27 5.15 -18.22
N PRO A 324 4.04 4.62 -18.07
CA PRO A 324 3.85 3.18 -17.96
C PRO A 324 4.18 2.42 -19.24
N ASP A 325 4.92 1.34 -19.08
CA ASP A 325 5.17 0.32 -20.11
C ASP A 325 4.80 -1.06 -19.56
N ALA A 326 3.51 -1.40 -19.65
CA ALA A 326 2.97 -2.57 -18.97
C ALA A 326 1.75 -3.17 -19.68
N THR A 327 1.64 -4.48 -19.55
CA THR A 327 0.44 -5.26 -19.80
C THR A 327 -0.29 -5.46 -18.47
N ILE A 328 -1.47 -4.87 -18.35
CA ILE A 328 -2.35 -5.01 -17.19
C ILE A 328 -3.37 -6.12 -17.50
N GLU A 329 -3.30 -7.22 -16.76
CA GLU A 329 -4.32 -8.27 -16.76
C GLU A 329 -5.34 -7.97 -15.68
N TYR A 330 -6.54 -7.60 -16.08
CA TYR A 330 -7.64 -7.27 -15.18
C TYR A 330 -8.71 -8.36 -15.21
N ARG A 331 -8.99 -8.93 -14.04
CA ARG A 331 -10.09 -9.90 -13.84
C ARG A 331 -11.06 -9.36 -12.81
N THR A 332 -12.34 -9.30 -13.19
CA THR A 332 -13.42 -8.76 -12.35
C THR A 332 -14.72 -9.52 -12.51
N ALA A 333 -15.47 -9.74 -11.43
CA ALA A 333 -16.78 -10.39 -11.54
C ALA A 333 -17.89 -9.42 -11.96
N SER A 334 -17.84 -8.15 -11.55
CA SER A 334 -18.88 -7.17 -11.90
C SER A 334 -18.40 -5.76 -12.17
N GLY A 335 -17.11 -5.47 -12.02
CA GLY A 335 -16.56 -4.14 -12.24
C GLY A 335 -16.29 -3.81 -13.71
N ASP A 336 -16.13 -2.53 -13.97
CA ASP A 336 -15.75 -1.97 -15.25
C ASP A 336 -14.25 -1.58 -15.27
N VAL A 337 -13.77 -1.18 -16.44
CA VAL A 337 -12.39 -0.75 -16.64
C VAL A 337 -12.37 0.54 -17.47
N GLU A 338 -11.67 1.54 -16.95
CA GLU A 338 -11.43 2.82 -17.63
C GLU A 338 -9.92 3.04 -17.77
N CYS A 339 -9.48 3.36 -18.98
CA CYS A 339 -8.08 3.65 -19.27
C CYS A 339 -8.00 4.95 -20.07
N GLU A 340 -7.36 5.97 -19.48
CA GLU A 340 -7.19 7.30 -20.09
C GLU A 340 -5.91 7.38 -20.96
N LEU A 341 -5.06 6.36 -20.88
CA LEU A 341 -3.81 6.27 -21.62
C LEU A 341 -4.03 5.70 -23.02
N PRO A 342 -3.17 6.04 -24.01
CA PRO A 342 -3.19 5.39 -25.31
C PRO A 342 -2.81 3.92 -25.14
N ALA A 343 -3.81 3.06 -25.06
CA ALA A 343 -3.66 1.64 -24.75
C ALA A 343 -4.42 0.77 -25.76
N ARG A 344 -3.87 -0.42 -26.03
CA ARG A 344 -4.58 -1.47 -26.76
C ARG A 344 -5.30 -2.35 -25.75
N MET A 345 -6.62 -2.19 -25.68
CA MET A 345 -7.48 -3.03 -24.85
C MET A 345 -8.00 -4.23 -25.64
N VAL A 346 -7.76 -5.43 -25.13
CA VAL A 346 -8.34 -6.67 -25.63
C VAL A 346 -9.21 -7.28 -24.55
N ARG A 347 -10.47 -7.55 -24.90
CA ARG A 347 -11.39 -8.27 -24.02
C ARG A 347 -11.34 -9.75 -24.38
N HIS A 348 -10.90 -10.59 -23.46
CA HIS A 348 -10.78 -12.04 -23.66
C HIS A 348 -12.06 -12.80 -23.26
N GLY A 349 -12.94 -12.18 -22.47
CA GLY A 349 -14.22 -12.75 -22.08
C GLY A 349 -15.14 -11.72 -21.43
N ARG A 350 -16.20 -12.16 -20.75
CA ARG A 350 -17.12 -11.23 -20.08
C ARG A 350 -16.44 -10.45 -18.95
N HIS A 351 -15.42 -11.03 -18.32
CA HIS A 351 -14.87 -10.63 -17.02
C HIS A 351 -13.33 -10.54 -17.00
N GLU A 352 -12.70 -10.61 -18.18
CA GLU A 352 -11.25 -10.61 -18.34
C GLU A 352 -10.83 -9.64 -19.44
N PHE A 353 -9.97 -8.71 -19.06
CA PHE A 353 -9.48 -7.63 -19.90
C PHE A 353 -7.95 -7.63 -19.85
N SER A 354 -7.33 -7.44 -21.00
CA SER A 354 -5.89 -7.21 -21.13
C SER A 354 -5.67 -5.83 -21.72
N ILE A 355 -5.01 -4.96 -20.96
CA ILE A 355 -4.72 -3.57 -21.34
C ILE A 355 -3.22 -3.50 -21.60
N VAL A 356 -2.83 -3.26 -22.85
CA VAL A 356 -1.42 -3.09 -23.21
C VAL A 356 -1.13 -1.61 -23.37
N ILE A 357 -0.25 -1.09 -22.53
CA ILE A 357 0.18 0.30 -22.50
C ILE A 357 1.66 0.35 -22.91
N GLY A 358 2.02 1.24 -23.84
CA GLY A 358 3.40 1.33 -24.33
C GLY A 358 3.84 0.06 -25.09
N GLY A 359 5.01 -0.47 -24.74
CA GLY A 359 5.58 -1.72 -25.28
C GLY A 359 5.02 -2.99 -24.64
N GLY A 360 4.31 -2.87 -23.52
CA GLY A 360 3.76 -3.98 -22.74
C GLY A 360 4.82 -4.80 -22.01
N HIS A 361 5.99 -4.24 -21.70
CA HIS A 361 7.11 -5.00 -21.14
C HIS A 361 6.90 -5.42 -19.68
N GLY A 362 6.16 -4.62 -18.89
CA GLY A 362 5.78 -4.93 -17.52
C GLY A 362 4.57 -5.84 -17.38
N GLY A 363 4.56 -6.72 -16.38
CA GLY A 363 3.40 -7.52 -16.02
C GLY A 363 2.70 -6.97 -14.78
N VAL A 364 1.44 -6.54 -14.92
CA VAL A 364 0.61 -6.08 -13.80
C VAL A 364 -0.66 -6.93 -13.74
N GLY A 365 -0.85 -7.66 -12.64
CA GLY A 365 -2.06 -8.45 -12.41
C GLY A 365 -3.01 -7.75 -11.45
N VAL A 366 -4.21 -7.43 -11.92
CA VAL A 366 -5.28 -6.82 -11.10
C VAL A 366 -6.44 -7.79 -11.01
N LYS A 367 -6.84 -8.16 -9.79
CA LYS A 367 -8.02 -9.00 -9.55
C LYS A 367 -8.95 -8.30 -8.57
N THR A 368 -10.21 -8.17 -8.95
CA THR A 368 -11.27 -7.67 -8.08
C THR A 368 -12.52 -8.54 -8.22
N VAL A 369 -13.43 -8.51 -7.25
CA VAL A 369 -14.75 -9.11 -7.43
C VAL A 369 -15.73 -8.03 -7.87
N SER A 370 -15.83 -6.94 -7.13
CA SER A 370 -16.87 -5.92 -7.35
C SER A 370 -16.38 -4.47 -7.43
N GLY A 371 -15.10 -4.24 -7.66
CA GLY A 371 -14.55 -2.89 -7.86
C GLY A 371 -14.21 -2.60 -9.31
N ASP A 372 -14.10 -1.31 -9.64
CA ASP A 372 -13.68 -0.82 -10.94
C ASP A 372 -12.16 -0.63 -11.00
N LEU A 373 -11.61 -0.66 -12.21
CA LEU A 373 -10.19 -0.34 -12.44
C LEU A 373 -10.08 0.93 -13.28
N THR A 374 -9.47 1.97 -12.71
CA THR A 374 -9.10 3.19 -13.43
C THR A 374 -7.60 3.20 -13.65
N VAL A 375 -7.16 3.45 -14.88
CA VAL A 375 -5.75 3.62 -15.22
C VAL A 375 -5.54 4.96 -15.93
N ARG A 376 -4.74 5.83 -15.32
CA ARG A 376 -4.40 7.16 -15.84
C ARG A 376 -2.90 7.42 -15.83
N GLY A 377 -2.46 8.34 -16.69
CA GLY A 377 -1.09 8.83 -16.67
C GLY A 377 -0.92 9.91 -15.61
N THR A 378 0.24 9.95 -14.96
CA THR A 378 0.65 11.07 -14.10
C THR A 378 2.08 11.51 -14.44
N SER A 379 2.41 12.74 -14.04
CA SER A 379 3.76 13.32 -14.20
C SER A 379 4.45 13.56 -12.86
N VAL A 380 3.92 13.00 -11.77
CA VAL A 380 4.52 13.13 -10.44
C VAL A 380 5.96 12.62 -10.43
N ALA A 381 6.86 13.45 -9.91
CA ALA A 381 8.25 13.08 -9.70
C ALA A 381 8.31 12.00 -8.61
N ALA A 382 8.41 10.74 -9.01
CA ALA A 382 8.79 9.67 -8.11
C ALA A 382 10.23 9.91 -7.61
N PRO A 383 10.58 9.52 -6.37
CA PRO A 383 11.93 9.67 -5.84
C PRO A 383 12.95 8.98 -6.76
N ASP A 384 13.98 9.74 -7.14
CA ASP A 384 15.12 9.24 -7.89
C ASP A 384 15.97 8.31 -7.01
N ASP A 385 16.61 7.32 -7.62
CA ASP A 385 17.63 6.55 -6.93
C ASP A 385 18.71 7.56 -6.47
N ALA A 386 18.88 7.79 -5.17
CA ALA A 386 20.18 8.22 -4.68
C ALA A 386 21.16 7.17 -5.18
N GLN A 387 22.01 7.55 -6.13
CA GLN A 387 22.91 6.65 -6.85
C GLN A 387 23.61 5.74 -5.84
N PRO A 388 23.54 4.40 -5.96
CA PRO A 388 24.52 3.57 -5.31
C PRO A 388 25.86 4.00 -5.90
N GLU A 389 26.77 4.49 -5.06
CA GLU A 389 28.19 4.54 -5.40
C GLU A 389 28.55 3.16 -5.96
N GLU A 390 29.10 3.18 -7.16
CA GLU A 390 29.49 2.05 -7.98
C GLU A 390 30.49 1.19 -7.20
N ALA A 391 29.99 0.25 -6.39
CA ALA A 391 30.81 -0.77 -5.77
C ALA A 391 31.42 -1.59 -6.90
N ALA A 392 32.74 -1.46 -7.03
CA ALA A 392 33.57 -2.23 -7.95
C ALA A 392 33.22 -3.73 -7.87
N PRO A 393 33.30 -4.48 -8.98
CA PRO A 393 32.93 -5.89 -8.99
C PRO A 393 33.82 -6.66 -8.02
N GLU A 394 33.23 -7.18 -6.93
CA GLU A 394 33.87 -8.18 -6.10
C GLU A 394 34.13 -9.42 -6.96
N GLU A 395 35.41 -9.71 -7.19
CA GLU A 395 35.86 -10.98 -7.71
C GLU A 395 35.36 -12.09 -6.79
N ALA A 396 34.39 -12.87 -7.27
CA ALA A 396 33.90 -14.06 -6.62
C ALA A 396 35.08 -15.01 -6.35
N SER A 397 35.49 -15.11 -5.09
CA SER A 397 36.48 -16.11 -4.69
C SER A 397 35.88 -17.51 -4.88
N ALA A 398 36.68 -18.43 -5.40
CA ALA A 398 36.29 -19.80 -5.75
C ALA A 398 35.92 -20.70 -4.55
N ALA A 399 35.62 -20.14 -3.38
CA ALA A 399 35.25 -20.87 -2.17
C ALA A 399 33.72 -21.03 -1.96
N ASP A 400 32.87 -20.27 -2.66
CA ASP A 400 31.40 -20.33 -2.49
C ASP A 400 30.67 -21.23 -3.51
N ALA A 401 31.39 -21.84 -4.46
CA ALA A 401 30.79 -22.72 -5.47
C ALA A 401 30.40 -24.12 -4.95
N GLU A 402 30.78 -24.49 -3.72
CA GLU A 402 30.35 -25.76 -3.09
C GLU A 402 29.09 -25.63 -2.23
N ARG A 403 28.60 -24.40 -1.99
CA ARG A 403 27.52 -24.12 -1.02
C ARG A 403 26.10 -24.23 -1.60
N THR A 404 25.95 -24.44 -2.90
CA THR A 404 24.66 -24.46 -3.61
C THR A 404 24.33 -25.77 -4.31
N GLN A 405 25.02 -26.88 -3.97
CA GLN A 405 24.64 -28.19 -4.51
C GLN A 405 23.39 -28.76 -3.81
N PRO A 406 22.39 -29.26 -4.57
CA PRO A 406 21.18 -29.85 -3.99
C PRO A 406 21.51 -31.11 -3.17
N MET A 407 20.83 -31.28 -2.04
CA MET A 407 21.04 -32.43 -1.15
C MET A 407 20.56 -33.76 -1.76
N ASP A 408 21.37 -34.81 -1.58
CA ASP A 408 21.05 -36.21 -1.91
C ASP A 408 19.85 -36.71 -1.08
N MET A 409 19.06 -37.61 -1.67
CA MET A 409 17.80 -38.15 -1.14
C MET A 409 17.99 -38.96 0.15
N SER A 410 19.15 -39.59 0.34
CA SER A 410 19.50 -40.31 1.57
C SER A 410 19.56 -39.40 2.81
N SER A 411 20.10 -38.18 2.68
CA SER A 411 20.22 -37.24 3.78
C SER A 411 18.89 -36.59 4.17
N ARG A 412 17.91 -36.56 3.25
CA ARG A 412 16.57 -36.02 3.50
C ARG A 412 15.72 -36.93 4.40
N GLU A 413 15.89 -38.24 4.31
CA GLU A 413 15.15 -39.20 5.14
C GLU A 413 15.65 -39.19 6.59
N GLU A 414 16.95 -39.05 6.80
CA GLU A 414 17.55 -38.93 8.14
C GLU A 414 17.13 -37.62 8.83
N VAL A 415 17.18 -36.49 8.11
CA VAL A 415 16.71 -35.18 8.62
C VAL A 415 15.23 -35.23 8.98
N ARG A 416 14.40 -35.88 8.16
CA ARG A 416 12.98 -36.05 8.43
C ARG A 416 12.72 -36.89 9.69
N SER A 417 13.47 -37.98 9.87
CA SER A 417 13.34 -38.85 11.05
C SER A 417 13.67 -38.12 12.36
N VAL A 418 14.70 -37.26 12.35
CA VAL A 418 15.09 -36.45 13.51
C VAL A 418 14.00 -35.44 13.86
N LEU A 419 13.43 -34.75 12.85
CA LEU A 419 12.35 -33.78 13.05
C LEU A 419 11.05 -34.43 13.55
N GLU A 420 10.70 -35.63 13.06
CA GLU A 420 9.52 -36.36 13.52
C GLU A 420 9.64 -36.88 14.96
N ARG A 421 10.87 -37.14 15.44
CA ARG A 421 11.14 -37.51 16.84
C ARG A 421 11.12 -36.30 17.77
N LEU A 422 11.61 -35.14 17.31
CA LEU A 422 11.49 -33.88 18.02
C LEU A 422 10.02 -33.46 18.17
N ALA A 423 9.22 -33.57 17.11
CA ALA A 423 7.79 -33.23 17.12
C ALA A 423 6.96 -34.12 18.08
N ARG A 424 7.42 -35.35 18.35
CA ARG A 424 6.81 -36.26 19.34
C ARG A 424 7.33 -36.08 20.76
N GLY A 425 8.27 -35.17 20.98
CA GLY A 425 8.89 -34.93 22.30
C GLY A 425 9.82 -36.06 22.76
N GLU A 426 10.20 -36.97 21.85
CA GLU A 426 11.09 -38.10 22.12
C GLU A 426 12.58 -37.71 22.03
N LEU A 427 12.88 -36.47 21.62
CA LEU A 427 14.21 -35.92 21.46
C LEU A 427 14.25 -34.48 21.98
N GLY A 428 15.30 -34.11 22.72
CA GLY A 428 15.53 -32.72 23.14
C GLY A 428 16.01 -31.85 21.97
N VAL A 429 15.77 -30.54 22.05
CA VAL A 429 16.12 -29.56 21.00
C VAL A 429 17.63 -29.53 20.75
N ASP A 430 18.44 -29.65 21.80
CA ASP A 430 19.91 -29.66 21.71
C ASP A 430 20.44 -30.95 21.06
N ASP A 431 19.82 -32.09 21.35
CA ASP A 431 20.14 -33.38 20.73
C ASP A 431 19.73 -33.43 19.25
N ALA A 432 18.62 -32.77 18.90
CA ALA A 432 18.18 -32.62 17.51
C ALA A 432 19.17 -31.76 16.71
N ALA A 433 19.67 -30.67 17.30
CA ALA A 433 20.66 -29.81 16.67
C ALA A 433 21.99 -30.54 16.42
N ALA A 434 22.47 -31.31 17.41
CA ALA A 434 23.68 -32.11 17.27
C ALA A 434 23.53 -33.22 16.21
N ALA A 435 22.37 -33.89 16.15
CA ALA A 435 22.09 -34.92 15.16
C ALA A 435 22.03 -34.35 13.73
N LEU A 436 21.39 -33.19 13.54
CA LEU A 436 21.33 -32.50 12.24
C LEU A 436 22.71 -32.05 11.77
N ASP A 437 23.57 -31.61 12.69
CA ASP A 437 24.93 -31.18 12.35
C ASP A 437 25.84 -32.38 12.02
N SER A 438 25.62 -33.53 12.66
CA SER A 438 26.33 -34.77 12.31
C SER A 438 25.94 -35.32 10.93
N ALA A 439 24.66 -35.29 10.57
CA ALA A 439 24.16 -35.68 9.25
C ALA A 439 24.69 -34.76 8.13
N ARG A 440 25.03 -33.51 8.47
CA ARG A 440 25.63 -32.53 7.56
C ARG A 440 27.12 -32.73 7.33
N ARG A 441 27.84 -33.28 8.31
CA ARG A 441 29.31 -33.51 8.26
C ARG A 441 29.71 -34.89 7.71
N GLY A 442 28.77 -35.80 7.48
CA GLY A 442 29.02 -37.13 6.91
C GLY A 442 29.21 -37.18 5.39
N ARG A 443 29.59 -36.08 4.74
CA ARG A 443 29.89 -36.03 3.30
C ARG A 443 31.38 -36.18 3.00
#